data_AF-A0A2T7PQG5-F1
#
_entry.id   AF-A0A2T7PQG5-F1
#
_cell.length_a   1.000
_cell.length_b   1.000
_cell.length_c   1.000
_cell.angle_alpha   90.00
_cell.angle_beta   90.00
_cell.angle_gamma   90.00
#
_symmetry.space_group_name_H-M   'P 1'
#
loop_
_entity.id
_entity.type
_entity.pdbx_description
1 polymer ?
#
loop_
_entity_poly.entity_id
_entity_poly.type
_entity_poly.pdbx_seq_one_letter_code
_entity_poly.pdbx_strand_id
1 'polypeptide(L)'
;MYPGRLLTVRYEDVAWEPVTSATRLLAFAGLELDEELRQKVWNMTSAGLKDDCVICATRNNSRATAAAWRLKRDFDFFSKVDASCVEIYKLLGYLPLATEAHLRNLSVPFYLESEKVRGLW
;
A
#
# COMPACT_ATOMS: atom_id res chain seq x y z
N MET A 1 13.21 15.10 10.02
CA MET A 1 12.30 14.02 10.52
C MET A 1 12.67 13.72 11.97
N TYR A 2 11.77 13.21 12.82
CA TYR A 2 12.08 12.88 14.24
C TYR A 2 12.27 11.36 14.39
N PRO A 3 13.52 10.84 14.29
CA PRO A 3 13.78 9.40 14.32
C PRO A 3 13.34 8.82 15.66
N GLY A 4 12.69 7.65 15.64
CA GLY A 4 12.18 7.00 16.85
C GLY A 4 10.92 7.63 17.46
N ARG A 5 10.41 8.74 16.90
CA ARG A 5 9.13 9.35 17.33
C ARG A 5 8.04 9.30 16.28
N LEU A 6 8.43 9.34 15.00
CA LEU A 6 7.50 9.23 13.87
C LEU A 6 7.94 8.10 12.94
N LEU A 7 6.97 7.26 12.59
CA LEU A 7 7.12 6.24 11.57
C LEU A 7 6.21 6.55 10.38
N THR A 8 6.80 6.88 9.24
CA THR A 8 6.05 7.01 7.99
C THR A 8 5.86 5.64 7.36
N VAL A 9 4.61 5.34 7.02
CA VAL A 9 4.18 4.10 6.38
C VAL A 9 3.33 4.44 5.18
N ARG A 10 3.56 3.74 4.08
CA ARG A 10 2.77 3.86 2.85
C ARG A 10 1.61 2.87 2.91
N TYR A 11 0.42 3.33 2.52
CA TYR A 11 -0.81 2.53 2.55
C TYR A 11 -0.66 1.20 1.81
N GLU A 12 -0.04 1.22 0.63
CA GLU A 12 0.16 0.04 -0.19
C GLU A 12 1.05 -1.02 0.47
N ASP A 13 2.09 -0.61 1.21
CA ASP A 13 2.94 -1.55 1.95
C ASP A 13 2.12 -2.31 3.00
N VAL A 14 1.21 -1.60 3.70
CA VAL A 14 0.30 -2.19 4.68
C VAL A 14 -0.71 -3.12 4.02
N ALA A 15 -1.28 -2.71 2.90
CA ALA A 15 -2.29 -3.51 2.20
C ALA A 15 -1.69 -4.72 1.47
N TRP A 16 -0.44 -4.65 1.02
CA TRP A 16 0.20 -5.76 0.30
C TRP A 16 0.80 -6.78 1.22
N GLU A 17 1.42 -6.33 2.32
CA GLU A 17 2.08 -7.18 3.30
C GLU A 17 1.56 -6.86 4.73
N PRO A 18 0.30 -7.18 5.06
CA PRO A 18 -0.34 -6.72 6.29
C PRO A 18 0.33 -7.24 7.56
N VAL A 19 0.69 -8.52 7.58
CA VAL A 19 1.34 -9.14 8.74
C VAL A 19 2.75 -8.56 8.96
N THR A 20 3.54 -8.47 7.90
CA THR A 20 4.88 -7.87 7.93
C THR A 20 4.83 -6.41 8.38
N SER A 21 3.86 -5.64 7.86
CA SER A 21 3.64 -4.25 8.25
C SER A 21 3.19 -4.13 9.70
N ALA A 22 2.30 -5.00 10.18
CA ALA A 22 1.88 -5.01 11.59
C ALA A 22 3.06 -5.30 12.53
N THR A 23 3.91 -6.28 12.21
CA THR A 23 5.14 -6.56 12.97
C THR A 23 6.03 -5.31 13.06
N ARG A 24 6.24 -4.62 11.94
CA ARG A 24 7.06 -3.39 11.90
C ARG A 24 6.45 -2.25 12.72
N LEU A 25 5.13 -2.05 12.61
CA LEU A 25 4.39 -1.02 13.34
C LEU A 25 4.45 -1.24 14.85
N LEU A 26 4.23 -2.48 15.29
CA LEU A 26 4.29 -2.85 16.71
C LEU A 26 5.71 -2.74 17.26
N ALA A 27 6.72 -3.23 16.52
CA ALA A 27 8.12 -3.11 16.93
C ALA A 27 8.54 -1.65 17.11
N PHE A 28 8.07 -0.74 16.24
CA PHE A 28 8.31 0.70 16.41
C PHE A 28 7.65 1.26 17.68
N ALA A 29 6.51 0.73 18.09
CA ALA A 29 5.82 1.08 19.33
C ALA A 29 6.39 0.37 20.57
N GLY A 30 7.43 -0.46 20.43
CA GLY A 30 7.98 -1.27 21.52
C GLY A 30 7.10 -2.47 21.91
N LEU A 31 6.28 -2.95 20.98
CA LEU A 31 5.37 -4.08 21.15
C LEU A 31 5.78 -5.24 20.24
N GLU A 32 5.43 -6.46 20.63
CA GLU A 32 5.60 -7.66 19.80
C GLU A 32 4.27 -8.08 19.17
N LEU A 33 4.33 -8.65 17.96
CA LEU A 33 3.17 -9.25 17.32
C LEU A 33 2.99 -10.69 17.84
N ASP A 34 2.06 -10.87 18.77
CA ASP A 34 1.66 -12.22 19.19
C ASP A 34 0.84 -12.95 18.11
N GLU A 35 0.66 -14.25 18.32
CA GLU A 35 -0.02 -15.13 17.37
C GLU A 35 -1.52 -14.79 17.22
N GLU A 36 -2.19 -14.37 18.30
CA GLU A 36 -3.61 -14.00 18.26
C GLU A 36 -3.81 -12.76 17.37
N LEU A 37 -3.01 -11.72 17.59
CA LEU A 37 -3.04 -10.50 16.82
C LEU A 37 -2.60 -10.74 15.38
N ARG A 38 -1.60 -11.59 15.15
CA ARG A 38 -1.18 -12.01 13.80
C ARG A 38 -2.35 -12.61 13.02
N GLN A 39 -3.09 -13.52 13.65
CA GLN A 39 -4.26 -14.15 13.03
C GLN A 39 -5.40 -13.15 12.82
N LYS A 40 -5.61 -12.22 13.75
CA LYS A 40 -6.61 -11.16 13.59
C LYS A 40 -6.28 -10.25 12.40
N VAL A 41 -5.01 -9.86 12.23
CA VAL A 41 -4.54 -9.09 11.07
C VAL A 41 -4.81 -9.88 9.79
N TRP A 42 -4.36 -11.14 9.71
CA TRP A 42 -4.58 -11.98 8.53
C TRP A 42 -6.07 -12.18 8.20
N ASN A 43 -6.89 -12.44 9.21
CA ASN A 43 -8.34 -12.61 9.06
C ASN A 43 -9.02 -11.36 8.49
N MET A 44 -8.59 -10.18 8.94
CA MET A 44 -9.18 -8.92 8.50
C MET A 44 -8.69 -8.47 7.12
N THR A 45 -7.56 -8.97 6.62
CA THR A 45 -6.93 -8.41 5.40
C THR A 45 -6.73 -9.40 4.26
N SER A 46 -6.76 -10.71 4.53
CA SER A 46 -6.24 -11.72 3.61
C SER A 46 -7.01 -13.04 3.60
N ALA A 47 -7.88 -13.29 4.57
CA ALA A 47 -8.57 -14.58 4.71
C ALA A 47 -9.64 -14.88 3.65
N GLY A 48 -9.90 -13.97 2.70
CA GLY A 48 -10.92 -14.16 1.68
C GLY A 48 -12.35 -14.19 2.23
N LEU A 49 -12.55 -13.77 3.49
CA LEU A 49 -13.86 -13.68 4.11
C LEU A 49 -14.75 -12.69 3.35
N LYS A 50 -16.05 -12.97 3.29
CA LYS A 50 -17.02 -12.12 2.60
C LYS A 50 -17.00 -10.72 3.23
N ASP A 51 -16.81 -9.70 2.39
CA ASP A 51 -16.80 -8.30 2.78
C ASP A 51 -18.04 -7.61 2.21
N ASP A 52 -19.12 -7.61 2.99
CA ASP A 52 -20.40 -6.98 2.62
C ASP A 52 -20.51 -5.54 3.14
N CYS A 53 -19.49 -5.05 3.85
CA CYS A 53 -19.57 -3.79 4.58
C CYS A 53 -18.72 -2.70 3.93
N VAL A 54 -19.39 -1.76 3.29
CA VAL A 54 -18.78 -0.64 2.54
C VAL A 54 -17.85 0.22 3.40
N ILE A 55 -18.20 0.45 4.68
CA ILE A 55 -17.46 1.33 5.59
C ILE A 55 -16.55 0.60 6.58
N CYS A 56 -16.51 -0.74 6.53
CA CYS A 56 -15.68 -1.52 7.44
C CYS A 56 -14.21 -1.51 7.02
N ALA A 57 -13.33 -1.84 7.97
CA ALA A 57 -11.89 -1.96 7.72
C ALA A 57 -11.46 -3.36 7.23
N THR A 58 -12.32 -4.37 7.38
CA THR A 58 -12.08 -5.73 6.91
C THR A 58 -12.10 -5.77 5.40
N ARG A 59 -11.12 -6.43 4.77
CA ARG A 59 -11.06 -6.67 3.33
C ARG A 59 -10.74 -8.12 3.05
N ASN A 60 -11.49 -8.73 2.13
CA ASN A 60 -11.27 -10.11 1.67
C ASN A 60 -9.83 -10.32 1.16
N ASN A 61 -9.32 -9.33 0.42
CA ASN A 61 -7.98 -9.24 -0.12
C ASN A 61 -7.62 -7.74 -0.18
N SER A 62 -6.91 -7.30 0.85
CA SER A 62 -6.43 -5.92 1.01
C SER A 62 -5.56 -5.47 -0.16
N ARG A 63 -4.67 -6.34 -0.67
CA ARG A 63 -3.84 -6.07 -1.86
C ARG A 63 -4.67 -5.77 -3.10
N ALA A 64 -5.65 -6.63 -3.42
CA ALA A 64 -6.53 -6.44 -4.56
C ALA A 64 -7.37 -5.17 -4.40
N THR A 65 -7.85 -4.90 -3.18
CA THR A 65 -8.62 -3.68 -2.86
C THR A 65 -7.80 -2.42 -3.10
N ALA A 66 -6.56 -2.39 -2.60
CA ALA A 66 -5.65 -1.26 -2.76
C ALA A 66 -5.27 -1.01 -4.23
N ALA A 67 -5.25 -2.05 -5.07
CA ALA A 67 -4.97 -1.95 -6.49
C ALA A 67 -6.22 -1.75 -7.37
N ALA A 68 -7.44 -1.81 -6.81
CA ALA A 68 -8.68 -1.85 -7.59
C ALA A 68 -8.92 -0.59 -8.43
N TRP A 69 -8.38 0.56 -8.02
CA TRP A 69 -8.48 1.81 -8.77
C TRP A 69 -7.90 1.68 -10.19
N ARG A 70 -6.90 0.80 -10.37
CA ARG A 70 -6.24 0.53 -11.66
C ARG A 70 -7.17 -0.05 -12.72
N LEU A 71 -8.34 -0.55 -12.33
CA LEU A 71 -9.35 -1.12 -13.22
C LEU A 71 -10.58 -0.22 -13.40
N LYS A 72 -10.70 0.87 -12.64
CA LYS A 72 -11.94 1.68 -12.56
C LYS A 72 -11.94 2.93 -13.45
N ARG A 73 -10.77 3.40 -13.87
CA ARG A 73 -10.61 4.63 -14.67
C ARG A 73 -9.81 4.35 -15.94
N ASP A 74 -10.00 5.21 -16.92
CA ASP A 74 -9.33 5.19 -18.22
C ASP A 74 -7.87 5.65 -18.12
N PHE A 75 -7.06 5.23 -19.09
CA PHE A 75 -5.65 5.56 -19.13
C PHE A 75 -5.40 7.07 -19.31
N ASP A 76 -6.23 7.76 -20.09
CA ASP A 76 -6.11 9.20 -20.34
C ASP A 76 -6.15 10.02 -19.03
N PHE A 77 -7.03 9.64 -18.11
CA PHE A 77 -7.08 10.24 -16.78
C PHE A 77 -5.73 10.10 -16.04
N PHE A 78 -5.16 8.90 -15.99
CA PHE A 78 -3.90 8.67 -15.28
C PHE A 78 -2.70 9.31 -15.97
N SER A 79 -2.68 9.35 -17.31
CA SER A 79 -1.64 10.06 -18.07
C SER A 79 -1.56 11.55 -17.67
N LYS A 80 -2.72 12.20 -17.49
CA LYS A 80 -2.78 13.60 -17.01
C LYS A 80 -2.28 13.76 -15.57
N VAL A 81 -2.62 12.81 -14.69
CA VAL A 81 -2.12 12.78 -13.31
C VAL A 81 -0.60 12.61 -13.30
N ASP A 82 -0.09 11.63 -14.05
CA ASP A 82 1.34 11.34 -14.14
C ASP A 82 2.15 12.54 -14.65
N ALA A 83 1.62 13.27 -15.64
CA ALA A 83 2.24 14.49 -16.15
C ALA A 83 2.23 15.65 -15.13
N SER A 84 1.20 15.72 -14.28
CA SER A 84 1.03 16.81 -13.31
C SER A 84 1.75 16.57 -11.98
N CYS A 85 1.91 15.30 -11.60
CA CYS A 85 2.37 14.90 -10.26
C CYS A 85 3.82 14.39 -10.24
N VAL A 86 4.62 14.63 -11.29
CA VAL A 86 5.99 14.10 -11.42
C VAL A 86 6.87 14.36 -10.19
N GLU A 87 6.84 15.58 -9.67
CA GLU A 87 7.67 15.94 -8.50
C GLU A 87 7.17 15.28 -7.21
N ILE A 88 5.86 15.11 -7.06
CA ILE A 88 5.27 14.39 -5.92
C ILE A 88 5.61 12.89 -5.99
N TYR A 89 5.58 12.30 -7.19
CA TYR A 89 5.96 10.91 -7.40
C TYR A 89 7.42 10.67 -7.01
N LYS A 90 8.34 11.55 -7.43
CA LYS A 90 9.74 11.49 -7.00
C LYS A 90 9.88 11.61 -5.48
N LEU A 91 9.15 12.56 -4.89
CA LEU A 91 9.16 12.82 -3.44
C LEU A 91 8.72 11.59 -2.62
N LEU A 92 7.65 10.93 -3.05
CA LEU A 92 7.00 9.83 -2.33
C LEU A 92 7.43 8.44 -2.82
N GLY A 93 8.23 8.37 -3.89
CA GLY A 93 8.67 7.14 -4.52
C GLY A 93 7.56 6.40 -5.28
N TYR A 94 6.61 7.11 -5.89
CA TYR A 94 5.67 6.54 -6.86
C TYR A 94 6.27 6.59 -8.27
N LEU A 95 5.81 5.69 -9.14
CA LEU A 95 6.25 5.57 -10.52
C LEU A 95 5.08 5.85 -11.46
N PRO A 96 5.30 6.60 -12.56
CA PRO A 96 4.26 6.84 -13.55
C PRO A 96 3.85 5.55 -14.26
N LEU A 97 2.57 5.46 -14.58
CA LEU A 97 1.99 4.38 -15.36
C LEU A 97 2.17 4.69 -16.84
N ALA A 98 3.35 4.38 -17.38
CA ALA A 98 3.73 4.76 -18.75
C ALA A 98 2.79 4.30 -19.88
N THR A 99 2.00 3.24 -19.69
CA THR A 99 1.09 2.69 -20.70
C THR A 99 -0.17 2.12 -20.08
N GLU A 100 -1.24 1.95 -20.87
CA GLU A 100 -2.45 1.27 -20.39
C GLU A 100 -2.14 -0.17 -19.95
N ALA A 101 -1.27 -0.88 -20.68
CA ALA A 101 -0.82 -2.21 -20.27
C ALA A 101 -0.15 -2.18 -18.88
N HIS A 102 0.67 -1.16 -18.61
CA HIS A 102 1.26 -0.97 -17.28
C HIS A 102 0.16 -0.69 -16.26
N LEU A 103 -0.77 0.24 -16.51
CA LEU A 103 -1.93 0.52 -15.63
C LEU A 103 -2.70 -0.76 -15.28
N ARG A 104 -3.05 -1.61 -16.24
CA ARG A 104 -3.87 -2.81 -15.99
C ARG A 104 -3.11 -3.98 -15.36
N ASN A 105 -1.78 -3.95 -15.35
CA ASN A 105 -0.97 -5.04 -14.78
C ASN A 105 -0.87 -4.94 -13.25
N LEU A 106 -1.78 -5.61 -12.54
CA LEU A 106 -1.81 -5.64 -11.06
C LEU A 106 -0.64 -6.38 -10.41
N SER A 107 0.17 -7.10 -11.20
CA SER A 107 1.34 -7.83 -10.70
C SER A 107 2.57 -6.92 -10.56
N VAL A 108 2.53 -5.71 -11.14
CA VAL A 108 3.65 -4.77 -11.14
C VAL A 108 3.38 -3.61 -10.16
N PRO A 109 4.29 -3.32 -9.22
CA PRO A 109 4.18 -2.16 -8.35
C PRO A 109 4.32 -0.85 -9.15
N PHE A 110 3.58 0.16 -8.71
CA PHE A 110 3.64 1.52 -9.25
C PHE A 110 4.43 2.44 -8.30
N TYR A 111 5.35 1.85 -7.54
CA TYR A 111 6.14 2.55 -6.54
C TYR A 111 7.46 1.82 -6.29
N LEU A 112 8.43 2.56 -5.76
CA LEU A 112 9.70 2.05 -5.27
C LEU A 112 9.52 1.45 -3.88
N GLU A 113 10.33 0.45 -3.54
CA GLU A 113 10.40 -0.10 -2.18
C GLU A 113 10.67 1.02 -1.17
N SER A 114 9.93 1.03 -0.05
CA SER A 114 10.00 2.15 0.90
C SER A 114 11.38 2.35 1.52
N GLU A 115 12.23 1.33 1.55
CA GLU A 115 13.65 1.42 1.92
C GLU A 115 14.47 2.24 0.92
N LYS A 116 14.22 2.06 -0.38
CA LYS A 116 14.88 2.82 -1.45
C LYS A 116 14.46 4.29 -1.47
N VAL A 117 13.23 4.59 -1.03
CA VAL A 117 12.72 5.97 -0.92
C VAL A 117 13.33 6.71 0.29
N ARG A 118 13.54 6.01 1.41
CA ARG A 118 14.14 6.60 2.62
C ARG A 118 15.59 7.04 2.44
N GLY A 119 16.33 6.45 1.49
CA GLY A 119 17.70 6.87 1.15
C GLY A 119 17.80 8.15 0.32
N LEU A 120 16.67 8.76 -0.06
CA LEU A 120 16.60 10.01 -0.82
C LEU A 120 16.45 11.26 0.06
N TRP A 121 16.41 11.11 1.39
CA TRP A 121 16.20 12.18 2.38
C TRP A 121 17.18 12.10 3.56
#